data_AF-A0A2E3IJ61-F1
#
_entry.id   AF-A0A2E3IJ61-F1
#
_cell.length_a   1.000
_cell.length_b   1.000
_cell.length_c   1.000
_cell.angle_alpha   90.00
_cell.angle_beta   90.00
_cell.angle_gamma   90.00
#
_symmetry.space_group_name_H-M   'P 1'
#
loop_
_entity.id
_entity.type
_entity.pdbx_description
1 polymer ?
#
loop_
_entity_poly.entity_id
_entity_poly.type
_entity_poly.pdbx_seq_one_letter_code
_entity_poly.pdbx_strand_id
1 'polypeptide(L)'
;MNTLRNLSVVLAVIVLTGFARRPFDDRLSESMQERNLLPPPIGMDTREELGQTALAIALGGLRPLMASMLNIQAHTHWEEQAWHELERSYETIVSLQPRLRYYWDTGSWHLYSNAYADYSDKPGLSKGRRSRKQKEFFEKGIAFLERGVAQNPTDWRLCQLLGNALSTSWRPQNLERAVECFSQGYSESGAPRLQRSYVYSLARIPVRKEEAWKQCRDMWESEVNRRYNTPQTIFFALQSWAGEEAYSMEEILGSPRHALQKLTDYWFRQFEGFPMDGVDEAIDKLCSEFEVPKHLHPLAFPPEKIFSHDPFTRKPHPINPRTGEPREKKWRSIWMDRPRDTFRTHLRVTEAER
;
A
#
# COMPACT_ATOMS: atom_id res chain seq x y z
N MET A 1 -22.07 -66.93 -4.01
CA MET A 1 -23.29 -66.11 -3.74
C MET A 1 -23.23 -65.33 -2.41
N ASN A 2 -22.70 -65.88 -1.31
CA ASN A 2 -22.71 -65.18 -0.01
C ASN A 2 -21.81 -63.92 0.05
N THR A 3 -20.68 -63.90 -0.63
CA THR A 3 -19.75 -62.75 -0.68
C THR A 3 -20.35 -61.52 -1.39
N LEU A 4 -20.99 -61.72 -2.55
CA LEU A 4 -21.68 -60.67 -3.30
C LEU A 4 -22.87 -60.07 -2.53
N ARG A 5 -23.64 -60.92 -1.82
CA ARG A 5 -24.74 -60.47 -0.95
C ARG A 5 -24.22 -59.63 0.21
N ASN A 6 -23.16 -60.09 0.88
CA ASN A 6 -22.57 -59.36 2.00
C ASN A 6 -21.97 -58.02 1.56
N LEU A 7 -21.28 -57.96 0.41
CA LEU A 7 -20.79 -56.71 -0.20
C LEU A 7 -21.93 -55.74 -0.50
N SER A 8 -23.05 -56.24 -1.04
CA SER A 8 -24.21 -55.40 -1.35
C SER A 8 -24.86 -54.83 -0.09
N VAL A 9 -24.96 -55.63 0.98
CA VAL A 9 -25.47 -55.17 2.28
C VAL A 9 -24.55 -54.14 2.91
N VAL A 10 -23.23 -54.37 2.90
CA VAL A 10 -22.25 -53.41 3.42
C VAL A 10 -22.34 -52.09 2.65
N LEU A 11 -22.41 -52.13 1.32
CA LEU A 11 -22.56 -50.94 0.49
C LEU A 11 -23.88 -50.21 0.80
N ALA A 12 -24.99 -50.93 0.91
CA ALA A 12 -26.29 -50.35 1.25
C ALA A 12 -26.27 -49.68 2.64
N VAL A 13 -25.63 -50.30 3.63
CA VAL A 13 -25.46 -49.72 4.97
C VAL A 13 -24.61 -48.46 4.91
N ILE A 14 -23.49 -48.45 4.17
CA ILE A 14 -22.65 -47.26 4.00
C ILE A 14 -23.43 -46.12 3.35
N VAL A 15 -24.17 -46.40 2.27
CA VAL A 15 -24.97 -45.38 1.55
C VAL A 15 -26.08 -44.84 2.43
N LEU A 16 -26.85 -45.71 3.09
CA LEU A 16 -27.96 -45.30 3.97
C LEU A 16 -27.46 -44.51 5.18
N THR A 17 -26.37 -44.96 5.81
CA THR A 17 -25.76 -44.25 6.95
C THR A 17 -25.22 -42.90 6.52
N GLY A 18 -24.55 -42.82 5.36
CA GLY A 18 -24.08 -41.56 4.79
C GLY A 18 -25.23 -40.59 4.50
N PHE A 19 -26.33 -41.07 3.92
CA PHE A 19 -27.49 -40.25 3.60
C PHE A 19 -28.21 -39.75 4.87
N ALA A 20 -28.32 -40.60 5.89
CA ALA A 20 -28.91 -40.23 7.18
C ALA A 20 -28.06 -39.22 7.96
N ARG A 21 -26.73 -39.32 7.86
CA ARG A 21 -25.78 -38.44 8.57
C ARG A 21 -25.54 -37.11 7.87
N ARG A 22 -25.66 -37.08 6.54
CA ARG A 22 -25.44 -35.90 5.69
C ARG A 22 -26.05 -34.60 6.21
N PRO A 23 -27.34 -34.49 6.60
CA PRO A 23 -27.89 -33.22 7.07
C PRO A 23 -27.23 -32.70 8.36
N PHE A 24 -26.68 -33.59 9.20
CA PHE A 24 -25.95 -33.21 10.40
C PHE A 24 -24.54 -32.72 10.04
N ASP A 25 -23.83 -33.47 9.19
CA ASP A 25 -22.48 -33.11 8.74
C ASP A 25 -22.49 -31.81 7.91
N ASP A 26 -23.52 -31.59 7.08
CA ASP A 26 -23.71 -30.38 6.28
C ASP A 26 -23.91 -29.17 7.21
N ARG A 27 -24.84 -29.25 8.19
CA ARG A 27 -25.06 -28.18 9.18
C ARG A 27 -23.83 -27.87 10.02
N LEU A 28 -23.09 -28.91 10.44
CA LEU A 28 -21.85 -28.73 11.19
C LEU A 28 -20.78 -28.06 10.33
N SER A 29 -20.67 -28.47 9.06
CA SER A 29 -19.72 -27.88 8.11
C SER A 29 -20.06 -26.42 7.80
N GLU A 30 -21.33 -26.09 7.58
CA GLU A 30 -21.81 -24.72 7.39
C GLU A 30 -21.48 -23.85 8.61
N SER A 31 -21.84 -24.31 9.82
CA SER A 31 -21.51 -23.61 11.07
C SER A 31 -20.00 -23.41 11.27
N MET A 32 -19.19 -24.43 10.95
CA MET A 32 -17.74 -24.30 11.01
C MET A 32 -17.19 -23.34 9.95
N GLN A 33 -17.78 -23.28 8.76
CA GLN A 33 -17.39 -22.33 7.72
C GLN A 33 -17.77 -20.88 8.08
N GLU A 34 -18.99 -20.67 8.59
CA GLU A 34 -19.46 -19.37 9.11
C GLU A 34 -18.54 -18.83 10.22
N ARG A 35 -18.05 -19.73 11.08
CA ARG A 35 -17.09 -19.42 12.15
C ARG A 35 -15.63 -19.38 11.68
N ASN A 36 -15.38 -19.52 10.38
CA ASN A 36 -14.06 -19.54 9.78
C ASN A 36 -13.11 -20.67 10.27
N LEU A 37 -13.66 -21.76 10.79
CA LEU A 37 -12.92 -22.95 11.26
C LEU A 37 -12.61 -23.94 10.14
N LEU A 38 -13.46 -24.01 9.11
CA LEU A 38 -13.22 -24.81 7.91
C LEU A 38 -13.08 -23.92 6.66
N PRO A 39 -12.19 -24.27 5.72
CA PRO A 39 -12.12 -23.60 4.43
C PRO A 39 -13.35 -23.93 3.57
N PRO A 40 -13.73 -23.06 2.64
CA PRO A 40 -14.77 -23.38 1.67
C PRO A 40 -14.38 -24.61 0.81
N PRO A 41 -15.37 -25.27 0.21
CA PRO A 41 -15.12 -26.32 -0.78
C PRO A 41 -14.30 -25.78 -1.96
N ILE A 42 -13.46 -26.64 -2.56
CA ILE A 42 -12.72 -26.28 -3.78
C ILE A 42 -13.73 -26.08 -4.91
N GLY A 43 -13.70 -24.90 -5.54
CA GLY A 43 -14.56 -24.53 -6.68
C GLY A 43 -14.30 -25.38 -7.92
N MET A 44 -15.23 -25.42 -8.87
CA MET A 44 -15.12 -26.26 -10.06
C MET A 44 -13.91 -25.89 -10.93
N ASP A 45 -13.67 -24.60 -11.17
CA ASP A 45 -12.55 -24.13 -11.99
C ASP A 45 -11.19 -24.61 -11.43
N THR A 46 -11.00 -24.51 -10.11
CA THR A 46 -9.79 -25.01 -9.44
C THR A 46 -9.64 -26.54 -9.58
N ARG A 47 -10.74 -27.30 -9.61
CA ARG A 47 -10.68 -28.75 -9.82
C ARG A 47 -10.17 -29.10 -11.21
N GLU A 48 -10.56 -28.31 -12.21
CA GLU A 48 -10.10 -28.47 -13.59
C GLU A 48 -8.60 -28.14 -13.71
N GLU A 49 -8.14 -27.07 -13.06
CA GLU A 49 -6.72 -26.67 -13.09
C GLU A 49 -5.79 -27.66 -12.37
N LEU A 50 -6.23 -28.28 -11.27
CA LEU A 50 -5.43 -29.25 -10.52
C LEU A 50 -5.31 -30.61 -11.23
N GLY A 51 -6.30 -30.97 -12.04
CA GLY A 51 -6.43 -32.35 -12.56
C GLY A 51 -6.77 -33.37 -11.47
N GLN A 52 -7.09 -34.61 -11.88
CA GLN A 52 -7.70 -35.63 -11.00
C GLN A 52 -6.78 -36.08 -9.85
N THR A 53 -5.49 -36.26 -10.10
CA THR A 53 -4.53 -36.75 -9.09
C THR A 53 -4.27 -35.72 -8.01
N ALA A 54 -4.01 -34.46 -8.39
CA ALA A 54 -3.79 -33.40 -7.42
C ALA A 54 -5.06 -33.06 -6.65
N LEU A 55 -6.24 -33.16 -7.29
CA LEU A 55 -7.53 -33.03 -6.61
C LEU A 55 -7.72 -34.13 -5.55
N ALA A 56 -7.40 -35.38 -5.85
CA ALA A 56 -7.48 -36.49 -4.89
C ALA A 56 -6.55 -36.24 -3.68
N ILE A 57 -5.32 -35.77 -3.93
CA ILE A 57 -4.35 -35.39 -2.89
C ILE A 57 -4.89 -34.23 -2.02
N ALA A 58 -5.44 -33.18 -2.66
CA ALA A 58 -6.01 -32.02 -1.99
C ALA A 58 -7.24 -32.40 -1.13
N LEU A 59 -8.11 -33.28 -1.62
CA LEU A 59 -9.26 -33.79 -0.88
C LEU A 59 -8.86 -34.72 0.28
N GLY A 60 -7.71 -35.40 0.18
CA GLY A 60 -7.11 -36.20 1.25
C GLY A 60 -6.46 -35.41 2.39
N GLY A 61 -6.67 -34.09 2.47
CA GLY A 61 -6.13 -33.23 3.53
C GLY A 61 -4.78 -32.58 3.21
N LEU A 62 -4.21 -32.81 2.03
CA LEU A 62 -2.90 -32.28 1.63
C LEU A 62 -2.96 -30.97 0.83
N ARG A 63 -4.06 -30.19 0.96
CA ARG A 63 -4.17 -28.84 0.37
C ARG A 63 -2.96 -27.93 0.67
N PRO A 64 -2.42 -27.87 1.91
CA PRO A 64 -1.26 -27.00 2.21
C PRO A 64 0.01 -27.39 1.43
N LEU A 65 0.26 -28.69 1.29
CA LEU A 65 1.42 -29.19 0.54
C LEU A 65 1.29 -28.83 -0.95
N MET A 66 0.11 -29.07 -1.53
CA MET A 66 -0.16 -28.71 -2.93
C MET A 66 -0.01 -27.21 -3.18
N ALA A 67 -0.57 -26.37 -2.30
CA ALA A 67 -0.42 -24.92 -2.38
C ALA A 67 1.06 -24.50 -2.31
N SER A 68 1.85 -25.16 -1.46
CA SER A 68 3.29 -24.88 -1.35
C SER A 68 4.08 -25.30 -2.59
N MET A 69 3.77 -26.45 -3.19
CA MET A 69 4.39 -26.90 -4.44
C MET A 69 4.04 -25.95 -5.60
N LEU A 70 2.77 -25.54 -5.71
CA LEU A 70 2.34 -24.56 -6.70
C LEU A 70 2.99 -23.20 -6.48
N ASN A 71 3.22 -22.78 -5.23
CA ASN A 71 3.92 -21.54 -4.94
C ASN A 71 5.39 -21.57 -5.41
N ILE A 72 6.05 -22.73 -5.31
CA ILE A 72 7.40 -22.93 -5.88
C ILE A 72 7.34 -22.81 -7.42
N GLN A 73 6.34 -23.42 -8.07
CA GLN A 73 6.17 -23.29 -9.53
C GLN A 73 5.84 -21.87 -9.97
N ALA A 74 4.99 -21.16 -9.21
CA ALA A 74 4.64 -19.76 -9.45
C ALA A 74 5.88 -18.84 -9.37
N HIS A 75 6.90 -19.23 -8.61
CA HIS A 75 8.18 -18.52 -8.58
C HIS A 75 8.88 -18.55 -9.95
N THR A 76 8.86 -19.68 -10.65
CA THR A 76 9.41 -19.77 -12.02
C THR A 76 8.65 -18.85 -12.97
N HIS A 77 7.31 -18.81 -12.90
CA HIS A 77 6.52 -17.87 -13.71
C HIS A 77 6.84 -16.41 -13.39
N TRP A 78 7.14 -16.09 -12.13
CA TRP A 78 7.60 -14.75 -11.75
C TRP A 78 8.96 -14.40 -12.37
N GLU A 79 9.94 -15.31 -12.28
CA GLU A 79 11.27 -15.14 -12.87
C GLU A 79 11.22 -14.95 -14.39
N GLU A 80 10.38 -15.73 -15.06
CA GLU A 80 10.17 -15.67 -16.50
C GLU A 80 9.26 -14.49 -16.93
N GLN A 81 8.73 -13.73 -15.97
CA GLN A 81 7.77 -12.65 -16.20
C GLN A 81 6.51 -13.11 -16.96
N ALA A 82 6.12 -14.37 -16.74
CA ALA A 82 4.92 -15.02 -17.26
C ALA A 82 3.71 -14.65 -16.38
N TRP A 83 3.30 -13.38 -16.45
CA TRP A 83 2.37 -12.78 -15.48
C TRP A 83 0.96 -13.39 -15.47
N HIS A 84 0.50 -13.92 -16.61
CA HIS A 84 -0.82 -14.56 -16.71
C HIS A 84 -0.82 -15.96 -16.09
N GLU A 85 0.27 -16.69 -16.27
CA GLU A 85 0.52 -17.99 -15.68
C GLU A 85 0.68 -17.84 -14.16
N LEU A 86 1.42 -16.82 -13.72
CA LEU A 86 1.55 -16.46 -12.30
C LEU A 86 0.19 -16.14 -11.67
N GLU A 87 -0.62 -15.29 -12.32
CA GLU A 87 -1.99 -14.97 -11.87
C GLU A 87 -2.79 -16.25 -11.65
N ARG A 88 -2.82 -17.14 -12.65
CA ARG A 88 -3.53 -18.43 -12.56
C ARG A 88 -3.02 -19.32 -11.43
N SER A 89 -1.69 -19.43 -11.26
CA SER A 89 -1.12 -20.20 -10.16
C SER A 89 -1.61 -19.67 -8.81
N TYR A 90 -1.59 -18.35 -8.60
CA TYR A 90 -2.05 -17.76 -7.34
C TYR A 90 -3.55 -17.89 -7.11
N GLU A 91 -4.39 -17.85 -8.15
CA GLU A 91 -5.82 -18.18 -8.07
C GLU A 91 -6.07 -19.60 -7.52
N THR A 92 -5.33 -20.58 -8.05
CA THR A 92 -5.44 -21.97 -7.56
C THR A 92 -4.85 -22.11 -6.16
N ILE A 93 -3.72 -21.47 -5.85
CA ILE A 93 -3.10 -21.50 -4.53
C ILE A 93 -4.06 -20.97 -3.45
N VAL A 94 -4.69 -19.81 -3.67
CA VAL A 94 -5.63 -19.26 -2.68
C VAL A 94 -6.94 -20.03 -2.62
N SER A 95 -7.34 -20.73 -3.68
CA SER A 95 -8.47 -21.66 -3.63
C SER A 95 -8.15 -22.89 -2.77
N LEU A 96 -6.90 -23.35 -2.74
CA LEU A 96 -6.43 -24.42 -1.86
C LEU A 96 -6.24 -23.95 -0.41
N GLN A 97 -5.70 -22.75 -0.22
CA GLN A 97 -5.37 -22.16 1.09
C GLN A 97 -5.93 -20.74 1.27
N PRO A 98 -7.27 -20.58 1.30
CA PRO A 98 -7.92 -19.27 1.28
C PRO A 98 -7.72 -18.46 2.56
N ARG A 99 -7.32 -19.11 3.65
CA ARG A 99 -7.11 -18.47 4.95
C ARG A 99 -5.69 -17.95 5.17
N LEU A 100 -4.74 -18.33 4.31
CA LEU A 100 -3.34 -17.99 4.51
C LEU A 100 -3.04 -16.63 3.87
N ARG A 101 -2.91 -15.58 4.69
CA ARG A 101 -2.55 -14.22 4.26
C ARG A 101 -1.38 -14.18 3.28
N TYR A 102 -0.35 -15.01 3.51
CA TYR A 102 0.88 -15.01 2.73
C TYR A 102 0.62 -15.12 1.21
N TYR A 103 -0.31 -15.96 0.77
CA TYR A 103 -0.58 -16.13 -0.66
C TYR A 103 -1.36 -14.96 -1.25
N TRP A 104 -2.27 -14.36 -0.48
CA TRP A 104 -2.98 -13.14 -0.88
C TRP A 104 -2.03 -11.95 -1.03
N ASP A 105 -1.16 -11.75 -0.04
CA ASP A 105 -0.13 -10.71 -0.05
C ASP A 105 0.82 -10.89 -1.24
N THR A 106 1.44 -12.07 -1.34
CA THR A 106 2.45 -12.33 -2.37
C THR A 106 1.86 -12.28 -3.78
N GLY A 107 0.72 -12.94 -4.01
CA GLY A 107 0.06 -12.94 -5.32
C GLY A 107 -0.38 -11.53 -5.74
N SER A 108 -1.01 -10.77 -4.84
CA SER A 108 -1.40 -9.39 -5.14
C SER A 108 -0.18 -8.51 -5.43
N TRP A 109 0.87 -8.57 -4.62
CA TRP A 109 2.10 -7.79 -4.80
C TRP A 109 2.74 -8.05 -6.18
N HIS A 110 2.83 -9.31 -6.60
CA HIS A 110 3.35 -9.64 -7.92
C HIS A 110 2.54 -8.98 -9.04
N LEU A 111 1.21 -8.97 -8.92
CA LEU A 111 0.32 -8.40 -9.94
C LEU A 111 0.32 -6.86 -9.91
N TYR A 112 -0.06 -6.22 -8.80
CA TYR A 112 -0.23 -4.76 -8.77
C TYR A 112 1.09 -3.98 -8.69
N SER A 113 2.19 -4.64 -8.32
CA SER A 113 3.51 -4.01 -8.18
C SER A 113 4.49 -4.49 -9.26
N ASN A 114 4.84 -5.78 -9.27
CA ASN A 114 5.93 -6.25 -10.12
C ASN A 114 5.55 -6.27 -11.61
N ALA A 115 4.39 -6.83 -11.96
CA ALA A 115 3.90 -6.80 -13.34
C ALA A 115 3.62 -5.36 -13.80
N TYR A 116 3.06 -4.52 -12.93
CA TYR A 116 2.88 -3.09 -13.20
C TYR A 116 4.21 -2.39 -13.54
N ALA A 117 5.28 -2.68 -12.80
CA ALA A 117 6.59 -2.11 -13.05
C ALA A 117 7.22 -2.65 -14.35
N ASP A 118 7.15 -3.96 -14.59
CA ASP A 118 7.69 -4.60 -15.81
C ASP A 118 7.04 -4.03 -17.08
N TYR A 119 5.72 -3.82 -17.08
CA TYR A 119 5.04 -3.23 -18.23
C TYR A 119 5.31 -1.75 -18.45
N SER A 120 6.00 -1.05 -17.54
CA SER A 120 6.32 0.38 -17.71
C SER A 120 7.28 0.63 -18.89
N ASP A 121 8.24 -0.27 -19.09
CA ASP A 121 9.30 -0.17 -20.09
C ASP A 121 9.53 -1.45 -20.89
N LYS A 122 8.62 -2.44 -20.79
CA LYS A 122 8.66 -3.70 -21.54
C LYS A 122 9.04 -3.52 -23.03
N PRO A 123 10.16 -4.10 -23.49
CA PRO A 123 10.57 -4.06 -24.89
C PRO A 123 9.51 -4.68 -25.82
N GLY A 124 9.47 -4.21 -27.07
CA GLY A 124 8.54 -4.73 -28.08
C GLY A 124 7.08 -4.28 -27.93
N LEU A 125 6.74 -3.52 -26.88
CA LEU A 125 5.40 -2.98 -26.69
C LEU A 125 5.33 -1.46 -26.95
N SER A 126 4.31 -1.04 -27.70
CA SER A 126 3.99 0.38 -27.85
C SER A 126 3.60 1.01 -26.51
N LYS A 127 3.76 2.33 -26.37
CA LYS A 127 3.41 3.07 -25.15
C LYS A 127 1.96 2.82 -24.69
N GLY A 128 1.02 2.78 -25.64
CA GLY A 128 -0.39 2.49 -25.35
C GLY A 128 -0.61 1.07 -24.83
N ARG A 129 0.05 0.06 -25.43
CA ARG A 129 -0.04 -1.34 -24.95
C ARG A 129 0.56 -1.52 -23.57
N ARG A 130 1.70 -0.87 -23.29
CA ARG A 130 2.34 -0.82 -21.97
C ARG A 130 1.40 -0.25 -20.92
N SER A 131 0.88 0.95 -21.14
CA SER A 131 -0.07 1.60 -20.23
C SER A 131 -1.32 0.75 -19.97
N ARG A 132 -1.88 0.12 -21.03
CA ARG A 132 -3.02 -0.79 -20.87
C ARG A 132 -2.69 -2.01 -20.00
N LYS A 133 -1.53 -2.65 -20.21
CA LYS A 133 -1.10 -3.81 -19.43
C LYS A 133 -0.77 -3.46 -17.98
N GLN A 134 -0.16 -2.30 -17.73
CA GLN A 134 0.02 -1.78 -16.38
C GLN A 134 -1.32 -1.64 -15.65
N LYS A 135 -2.29 -0.98 -16.28
CA LYS A 135 -3.63 -0.83 -15.71
C LYS A 135 -4.29 -2.17 -15.43
N GLU A 136 -4.25 -3.09 -16.41
CA GLU A 136 -4.83 -4.44 -16.29
C GLU A 136 -4.29 -5.19 -15.06
N PHE A 137 -2.97 -5.29 -14.91
CA PHE A 137 -2.37 -6.03 -13.80
C PHE A 137 -2.50 -5.31 -12.45
N PHE A 138 -2.54 -3.97 -12.46
CA PHE A 138 -2.90 -3.22 -11.26
C PHE A 138 -4.30 -3.57 -10.78
N GLU A 139 -5.29 -3.50 -11.67
CA GLU A 139 -6.69 -3.81 -11.34
C GLU A 139 -6.86 -5.27 -10.89
N LYS A 140 -6.20 -6.21 -11.56
CA LYS A 140 -6.19 -7.63 -11.16
C LYS A 140 -5.59 -7.84 -9.78
N GLY A 141 -4.43 -7.24 -9.48
CA GLY A 141 -3.80 -7.37 -8.18
C GLY A 141 -4.62 -6.76 -7.05
N ILE A 142 -5.29 -5.62 -7.31
CA ILE A 142 -6.23 -5.02 -6.36
C ILE A 142 -7.43 -5.93 -6.13
N ALA A 143 -8.09 -6.42 -7.18
CA ALA A 143 -9.24 -7.32 -7.08
C ALA A 143 -8.89 -8.64 -6.37
N PHE A 144 -7.70 -9.18 -6.62
CA PHE A 144 -7.17 -10.35 -5.93
C PHE A 144 -7.06 -10.10 -4.43
N LEU A 145 -6.48 -8.95 -4.04
CA LEU A 145 -6.32 -8.60 -2.62
C LEU A 145 -7.65 -8.29 -1.92
N GLU A 146 -8.61 -7.68 -2.61
CA GLU A 146 -9.97 -7.46 -2.10
C GLU A 146 -10.68 -8.76 -1.76
N ARG A 147 -10.59 -9.78 -2.63
CA ARG A 147 -11.10 -11.11 -2.30
C ARG A 147 -10.38 -11.69 -1.08
N GLY A 148 -9.07 -11.47 -0.96
CA GLY A 148 -8.31 -11.85 0.24
C GLY A 148 -8.86 -11.22 1.51
N VAL A 149 -9.17 -9.92 1.51
CA VAL A 149 -9.80 -9.20 2.63
C VAL A 149 -11.19 -9.78 2.94
N ALA A 150 -12.03 -9.98 1.92
CA ALA A 150 -13.37 -10.55 2.11
C ALA A 150 -13.34 -11.98 2.67
N GLN A 151 -12.36 -12.78 2.25
CA GLN A 151 -12.16 -14.16 2.72
C GLN A 151 -11.57 -14.24 4.13
N ASN A 152 -10.94 -13.16 4.61
CA ASN A 152 -10.23 -13.08 5.88
C ASN A 152 -10.59 -11.79 6.64
N PRO A 153 -11.88 -11.58 6.98
CA PRO A 153 -12.38 -10.30 7.46
C PRO A 153 -11.75 -9.83 8.79
N THR A 154 -11.22 -10.75 9.59
CA THR A 154 -10.57 -10.46 10.87
C THR A 154 -9.05 -10.26 10.76
N ASP A 155 -8.43 -10.51 9.60
CA ASP A 155 -7.00 -10.23 9.40
C ASP A 155 -6.80 -8.80 8.92
N TRP A 156 -6.74 -7.88 9.89
CA TRP A 156 -6.51 -6.46 9.66
C TRP A 156 -5.26 -6.15 8.81
N ARG A 157 -4.29 -7.07 8.72
CA ARG A 157 -3.09 -6.88 7.90
C ARG A 157 -3.40 -6.91 6.41
N LEU A 158 -4.43 -7.65 5.98
CA LEU A 158 -4.89 -7.61 4.58
C LEU A 158 -5.53 -6.27 4.25
N CYS A 159 -6.34 -5.70 5.17
CA CYS A 159 -6.87 -4.35 5.01
C CYS A 159 -5.73 -3.32 4.91
N GLN A 160 -4.71 -3.45 5.74
CA GLN A 160 -3.52 -2.60 5.64
C GLN A 160 -2.83 -2.73 4.28
N LEU A 161 -2.60 -3.95 3.79
CA LEU A 161 -1.94 -4.17 2.49
C LEU A 161 -2.73 -3.50 1.37
N LEU A 162 -4.06 -3.65 1.38
CA LEU A 162 -4.95 -3.02 0.41
C LEU A 162 -4.89 -1.49 0.50
N GLY A 163 -4.98 -0.93 1.71
CA GLY A 163 -4.85 0.52 1.93
C GLY A 163 -3.50 1.07 1.47
N ASN A 164 -2.42 0.32 1.65
CA ASN A 164 -1.09 0.70 1.14
C ASN A 164 -1.04 0.68 -0.40
N ALA A 165 -1.60 -0.35 -1.03
CA ALA A 165 -1.65 -0.48 -2.48
C ALA A 165 -2.43 0.70 -3.11
N LEU A 166 -3.54 1.10 -2.48
CA LEU A 166 -4.43 2.16 -2.96
C LEU A 166 -3.98 3.59 -2.61
N SER A 167 -3.08 3.80 -1.65
CA SER A 167 -2.65 5.14 -1.19
C SER A 167 -1.29 5.57 -1.71
N THR A 168 -0.53 4.69 -2.37
CA THR A 168 0.83 4.98 -2.85
C THR A 168 0.85 5.95 -4.05
N SER A 169 1.65 7.03 -4.01
CA SER A 169 1.62 8.12 -5.00
C SER A 169 2.21 7.82 -6.39
N TRP A 170 3.01 6.76 -6.54
CA TRP A 170 3.63 6.38 -7.82
C TRP A 170 2.83 5.34 -8.62
N ARG A 171 1.64 4.97 -8.14
CA ARG A 171 0.67 4.10 -8.78
C ARG A 171 -0.71 4.78 -8.82
N PRO A 172 -1.67 4.26 -9.60
CA PRO A 172 -3.05 4.71 -9.51
C PRO A 172 -3.56 4.64 -8.06
N GLN A 173 -4.18 5.72 -7.59
CA GLN A 173 -4.64 5.82 -6.21
C GLN A 173 -6.15 5.75 -6.12
N ASN A 174 -6.63 5.22 -5.00
CA ASN A 174 -8.01 5.39 -4.58
C ASN A 174 -8.00 5.68 -3.07
N LEU A 175 -7.90 6.97 -2.73
CA LEU A 175 -7.73 7.41 -1.35
C LEU A 175 -8.97 7.15 -0.49
N GLU A 176 -10.17 7.24 -1.07
CA GLU A 176 -11.43 6.93 -0.37
C GLU A 176 -11.43 5.48 0.12
N ARG A 177 -11.15 4.53 -0.78
CA ARG A 177 -11.05 3.12 -0.41
C ARG A 177 -9.88 2.84 0.52
N ALA A 178 -8.76 3.54 0.35
CA ALA A 178 -7.62 3.38 1.27
C ALA A 178 -7.98 3.83 2.71
N VAL A 179 -8.75 4.92 2.83
CA VAL A 179 -9.28 5.40 4.11
C VAL A 179 -10.15 4.34 4.78
N GLU A 180 -11.09 3.75 4.06
CA GLU A 180 -11.95 2.67 4.57
C GLU A 180 -11.11 1.49 5.08
N CYS A 181 -10.14 1.05 4.29
CA CYS A 181 -9.26 -0.06 4.65
C CYS A 181 -8.45 0.21 5.92
N PHE A 182 -7.85 1.41 6.04
CA PHE A 182 -7.06 1.75 7.22
C PHE A 182 -7.93 1.98 8.46
N SER A 183 -9.12 2.59 8.30
CA SER A 183 -10.09 2.75 9.38
C SER A 183 -10.52 1.39 9.91
N GLN A 184 -10.96 0.49 9.04
CA GLN A 184 -11.35 -0.88 9.41
C GLN A 184 -10.18 -1.61 10.10
N GLY A 185 -8.99 -1.58 9.51
CA GLY A 185 -7.82 -2.22 10.11
C GLY A 185 -7.45 -1.64 11.48
N TYR A 186 -7.62 -0.34 11.69
CA TYR A 186 -7.41 0.29 12.99
C TYR A 186 -8.48 -0.15 14.00
N SER A 187 -9.76 -0.17 13.63
CA SER A 187 -10.85 -0.64 14.50
C SER A 187 -10.63 -2.08 14.98
N GLU A 188 -10.13 -2.96 14.12
CA GLU A 188 -9.87 -4.37 14.45
C GLU A 188 -8.60 -4.59 15.30
N SER A 189 -7.57 -3.75 15.13
CA SER A 189 -6.25 -3.99 15.74
C SER A 189 -5.87 -3.06 16.87
N GLY A 190 -6.46 -1.86 16.93
CA GLY A 190 -5.99 -0.75 17.76
C GLY A 190 -4.59 -0.25 17.42
N ALA A 191 -3.97 -0.70 16.32
CA ALA A 191 -2.56 -0.41 16.03
C ALA A 191 -2.36 1.08 15.64
N PRO A 192 -1.55 1.86 16.38
CA PRO A 192 -1.39 3.30 16.12
C PRO A 192 -0.87 3.62 14.71
N ARG A 193 -0.11 2.70 14.10
CA ARG A 193 0.36 2.86 12.72
C ARG A 193 -0.78 2.93 11.71
N LEU A 194 -1.87 2.19 11.92
CA LEU A 194 -3.03 2.22 11.02
C LEU A 194 -3.86 3.48 11.21
N GLN A 195 -4.00 3.96 12.46
CA GLN A 195 -4.58 5.27 12.73
C GLN A 195 -3.84 6.37 11.97
N ARG A 196 -2.49 6.35 11.98
CA ARG A 196 -1.68 7.28 11.20
C ARG A 196 -1.94 7.15 9.70
N SER A 197 -1.91 5.93 9.14
CA SER A 197 -2.19 5.71 7.72
C SER A 197 -3.59 6.17 7.30
N TYR A 198 -4.59 6.00 8.17
CA TYR A 198 -5.95 6.52 7.98
C TYR A 198 -5.93 8.05 7.89
N VAL A 199 -5.39 8.75 8.90
CA VAL A 199 -5.32 10.22 8.90
C VAL A 199 -4.50 10.74 7.72
N TYR A 200 -3.39 10.10 7.37
CA TYR A 200 -2.57 10.53 6.23
C TYR A 200 -3.33 10.45 4.92
N SER A 201 -4.11 9.38 4.72
CA SER A 201 -4.90 9.20 3.50
C SER A 201 -6.07 10.16 3.46
N LEU A 202 -6.75 10.35 4.59
CA LEU A 202 -7.89 11.26 4.73
C LEU A 202 -7.49 12.73 4.51
N ALA A 203 -6.35 13.17 5.07
CA ALA A 203 -5.83 14.52 4.90
C ALA A 203 -5.52 14.87 3.44
N ARG A 204 -5.33 13.87 2.58
CA ARG A 204 -5.05 14.04 1.14
C ARG A 204 -6.31 14.11 0.27
N ILE A 205 -7.50 14.07 0.88
CA ILE A 205 -8.79 14.17 0.21
C ILE A 205 -9.36 15.57 0.50
N PRO A 206 -9.27 16.54 -0.44
CA PRO A 206 -9.60 17.94 -0.17
C PRO A 206 -11.03 18.15 0.34
N VAL A 207 -11.99 17.37 -0.18
CA VAL A 207 -13.41 17.47 0.19
C VAL A 207 -13.73 16.90 1.58
N ARG A 208 -12.81 16.14 2.19
CA ARG A 208 -12.96 15.55 3.53
C ARG A 208 -12.04 16.21 4.57
N LYS A 209 -11.57 17.44 4.30
CA LYS A 209 -10.59 18.13 5.16
C LYS A 209 -11.10 18.37 6.59
N GLU A 210 -12.39 18.66 6.76
CA GLU A 210 -13.02 18.79 8.09
C GLU A 210 -12.96 17.48 8.89
N GLU A 211 -13.28 16.36 8.26
CA GLU A 211 -13.15 15.05 8.87
C GLU A 211 -11.68 14.72 9.17
N ALA A 212 -10.78 15.03 8.23
CA ALA A 212 -9.34 14.86 8.42
C ALA A 212 -8.85 15.62 9.65
N TRP A 213 -9.31 16.85 9.84
CA TRP A 213 -8.96 17.67 11.00
C TRP A 213 -9.44 17.03 12.30
N LYS A 214 -10.71 16.62 12.37
CA LYS A 214 -11.25 15.91 13.54
C LYS A 214 -10.42 14.68 13.90
N GLN A 215 -10.17 13.80 12.92
CA GLN A 215 -9.41 12.56 13.15
C GLN A 215 -7.94 12.82 13.47
N CYS A 216 -7.37 13.90 12.92
CA CYS A 216 -6.01 14.31 13.23
C CYS A 216 -5.88 14.76 14.69
N ARG A 217 -6.88 15.50 15.23
CA ARG A 217 -6.94 15.85 16.65
C ARG A 217 -7.04 14.62 17.55
N ASP A 218 -7.96 13.70 17.25
CA ASP A 218 -8.11 12.46 18.00
C ASP A 218 -6.81 11.64 17.99
N MET A 219 -6.13 11.57 16.84
CA MET A 219 -4.81 10.94 16.73
C MET A 219 -3.72 11.67 17.53
N TRP A 220 -3.80 12.99 17.64
CA TRP A 220 -2.86 13.86 18.33
C TRP A 220 -2.92 13.71 19.85
N GLU A 221 -4.03 13.27 20.43
CA GLU A 221 -4.12 12.99 21.87
C GLU A 221 -3.10 11.93 22.33
N SER A 222 -2.68 11.03 21.44
CA SER A 222 -1.68 10.01 21.72
C SER A 222 -0.23 10.53 21.56
N GLU A 223 0.54 10.53 22.66
CA GLU A 223 1.97 10.88 22.63
C GLU A 223 2.80 10.03 21.66
N VAL A 224 2.42 8.76 21.43
CA VAL A 224 3.11 7.87 20.49
C VAL A 224 3.05 8.42 19.07
N ASN A 225 1.93 9.05 18.69
CA ASN A 225 1.76 9.62 17.36
C ASN A 225 2.52 10.95 17.20
N ARG A 226 2.68 11.73 18.28
CA ARG A 226 3.40 13.01 18.27
C ARG A 226 4.90 12.89 17.99
N ARG A 227 5.49 11.70 18.06
CA ARG A 227 6.95 11.48 17.87
C ARG A 227 7.40 11.50 16.41
N TYR A 228 6.47 11.42 15.46
CA TYR A 228 6.79 11.31 14.04
C TYR A 228 6.61 12.65 13.32
N ASN A 229 7.44 12.93 12.31
CA ASN A 229 7.35 14.19 11.57
C ASN A 229 6.04 14.33 10.77
N THR A 230 5.59 13.27 10.08
CA THR A 230 4.39 13.35 9.22
C THR A 230 3.11 13.71 9.99
N PRO A 231 2.79 13.10 11.15
CA PRO A 231 1.69 13.54 11.99
C PRO A 231 1.82 15.00 12.41
N GLN A 232 3.01 15.43 12.82
CA GLN A 232 3.26 16.82 13.25
C GLN A 232 2.99 17.82 12.12
N THR A 233 3.51 17.56 10.91
CA THR A 233 3.35 18.49 9.79
C THR A 233 1.91 18.50 9.23
N ILE A 234 1.23 17.35 9.22
CA ILE A 234 -0.20 17.29 8.85
C ILE A 234 -1.05 18.01 9.89
N PHE A 235 -0.77 17.80 11.18
CA PHE A 235 -1.49 18.48 12.27
C PHE A 235 -1.32 20.00 12.16
N PHE A 236 -0.09 20.48 11.97
CA PHE A 236 0.19 21.90 11.74
C PHE A 236 -0.61 22.47 10.56
N ALA A 237 -0.58 21.80 9.41
CA ALA A 237 -1.28 22.28 8.22
C ALA A 237 -2.82 22.28 8.39
N LEU A 238 -3.38 21.22 8.99
CA LEU A 238 -4.82 21.16 9.23
C LEU A 238 -5.29 22.14 10.31
N GLN A 239 -4.48 22.39 11.34
CA GLN A 239 -4.76 23.42 12.34
C GLN A 239 -4.77 24.82 11.70
N SER A 240 -3.78 25.10 10.84
CA SER A 240 -3.69 26.36 10.09
C SER A 240 -4.89 26.55 9.16
N TRP A 241 -5.32 25.48 8.47
CA TRP A 241 -6.55 25.49 7.67
C TRP A 241 -7.80 25.80 8.49
N ALA A 242 -7.92 25.22 9.69
CA ALA A 242 -9.06 25.43 10.57
C ALA A 242 -9.10 26.84 11.20
N GLY A 243 -8.01 27.60 11.09
CA GLY A 243 -7.86 28.89 11.78
C GLY A 243 -7.86 28.76 13.30
N GLU A 244 -7.45 27.58 13.81
CA GLU A 244 -7.36 27.30 15.25
C GLU A 244 -5.94 27.55 15.77
N GLU A 245 -5.80 28.00 17.02
CA GLU A 245 -4.51 28.21 17.69
C GLU A 245 -4.34 27.28 18.91
N ALA A 246 -4.85 26.05 18.79
CA ALA A 246 -4.87 25.09 19.91
C ALA A 246 -3.46 24.73 20.42
N TYR A 247 -2.47 24.69 19.54
CA TYR A 247 -1.06 24.48 19.86
C TYR A 247 -0.18 25.46 19.09
N SER A 248 0.85 25.97 19.74
CA SER A 248 1.92 26.73 19.09
C SER A 248 2.72 25.88 18.11
N MET A 249 3.43 26.54 17.20
CA MET A 249 4.32 25.88 16.24
C MET A 249 5.40 25.06 16.97
N GLU A 250 5.92 25.60 18.07
CA GLU A 250 6.95 24.97 18.89
C GLU A 250 6.45 23.71 19.60
N GLU A 251 5.20 23.71 20.07
CA GLU A 251 4.57 22.53 20.67
C GLU A 251 4.34 21.41 19.63
N ILE A 252 4.03 21.77 18.38
CA ILE A 252 3.75 20.80 17.32
C ILE A 252 5.05 20.27 16.68
N LEU A 253 5.96 21.19 16.30
CA LEU A 253 7.09 20.92 15.43
C LEU A 253 8.44 20.94 16.17
N GLY A 254 8.48 21.38 17.43
CA GLY A 254 9.70 21.56 18.21
C GLY A 254 10.36 22.93 17.95
N SER A 255 11.65 23.07 18.27
CA SER A 255 12.36 24.35 18.12
C SER A 255 12.23 24.95 16.71
N PRO A 256 12.34 26.28 16.54
CA PRO A 256 12.24 26.95 15.24
C PRO A 256 13.11 26.31 14.13
N ARG A 257 14.32 25.85 14.48
CA ARG A 257 15.19 25.11 13.55
C ARG A 257 14.56 23.79 13.10
N HIS A 258 14.03 22.99 14.02
CA HIS A 258 13.38 21.73 13.70
C HIS A 258 12.09 21.95 12.90
N ALA A 259 11.30 22.97 13.26
CA ALA A 259 10.11 23.37 12.52
C ALA A 259 10.46 23.68 11.07
N LEU A 260 11.45 24.55 10.84
CA LEU A 260 11.88 24.92 9.49
C LEU A 260 12.36 23.71 8.67
N GLN A 261 13.12 22.80 9.29
CA GLN A 261 13.55 21.56 8.62
C GLN A 261 12.38 20.65 8.25
N LYS A 262 11.44 20.42 9.18
CA LYS A 262 10.28 19.56 8.97
C LYS A 262 9.33 20.12 7.93
N LEU A 263 9.02 21.42 8.01
CA LEU A 263 8.13 22.11 7.06
C LEU A 263 8.75 22.15 5.66
N THR A 264 10.07 22.38 5.55
CA THR A 264 10.76 22.30 4.27
C THR A 264 10.67 20.89 3.67
N ASP A 265 10.97 19.85 4.44
CA ASP A 265 10.85 18.46 3.98
C ASP A 265 9.38 18.12 3.60
N TYR A 266 8.41 18.69 4.30
CA TYR A 266 6.97 18.55 4.03
C TYR A 266 6.51 19.29 2.76
N TRP A 267 7.01 20.50 2.52
CA TRP A 267 6.73 21.30 1.33
C TRP A 267 7.00 20.54 0.03
N PHE A 268 8.12 19.80 -0.01
CA PHE A 268 8.49 18.97 -1.15
C PHE A 268 7.66 17.68 -1.31
N ARG A 269 6.70 17.43 -0.41
CA ARG A 269 5.72 16.34 -0.47
C ARG A 269 4.35 16.80 -0.94
N GLN A 270 4.19 18.06 -1.36
CA GLN A 270 2.92 18.57 -1.91
C GLN A 270 2.38 17.76 -3.10
N PHE A 271 3.25 17.16 -3.92
CA PHE A 271 2.85 16.27 -5.01
C PHE A 271 2.12 14.99 -4.53
N GLU A 272 2.27 14.62 -3.25
CA GLU A 272 1.54 13.51 -2.64
C GLU A 272 0.08 13.89 -2.31
N GLY A 273 -0.29 15.17 -2.40
CA GLY A 273 -1.65 15.68 -2.15
C GLY A 273 -1.92 16.05 -0.69
N PHE A 274 -0.89 16.21 0.14
CA PHE A 274 -1.06 16.65 1.53
C PHE A 274 -1.53 18.12 1.64
N PRO A 275 -2.21 18.50 2.73
CA PRO A 275 -2.57 19.89 2.97
C PRO A 275 -1.30 20.74 3.15
N MET A 276 -1.31 21.96 2.61
CA MET A 276 -0.18 22.89 2.66
C MET A 276 -0.57 24.22 3.33
N ASP A 277 -1.76 24.30 3.90
CA ASP A 277 -2.28 25.51 4.54
C ASP A 277 -1.32 25.97 5.67
N GLY A 278 -0.88 27.24 5.66
CA GLY A 278 0.03 27.80 6.66
C GLY A 278 1.51 27.42 6.50
N VAL A 279 1.84 26.49 5.58
CA VAL A 279 3.19 25.90 5.50
C VAL A 279 4.19 26.85 4.87
N ASP A 280 3.84 27.49 3.76
CA ASP A 280 4.70 28.45 3.06
C ASP A 280 4.91 29.72 3.89
N GLU A 281 3.86 30.28 4.51
CA GLU A 281 4.02 31.45 5.38
C GLU A 281 4.92 31.16 6.58
N ALA A 282 4.79 29.97 7.17
CA ALA A 282 5.67 29.53 8.26
C ALA A 282 7.12 29.34 7.80
N ILE A 283 7.34 28.77 6.61
CA ILE A 283 8.69 28.65 6.04
C ILE A 283 9.30 30.03 5.79
N ASP A 284 8.57 30.97 5.17
CA ASP A 284 9.05 32.33 4.88
C ASP A 284 9.42 33.08 6.16
N LYS A 285 8.56 32.99 7.18
CA LYS A 285 8.81 33.59 8.50
C LYS A 285 10.08 33.03 9.12
N LEU A 286 10.19 31.71 9.22
CA LEU A 286 11.36 31.06 9.81
C LEU A 286 12.64 31.28 8.97
N CYS A 287 12.55 31.30 7.64
CA CYS A 287 13.69 31.64 6.79
C CYS A 287 14.17 33.07 7.02
N SER A 288 13.26 34.01 7.24
CA SER A 288 13.60 35.39 7.61
C SER A 288 14.26 35.44 8.98
N GLU A 289 13.74 34.70 9.96
CA GLU A 289 14.35 34.58 11.28
C GLU A 289 15.75 34.00 11.19
N PHE A 290 16.00 32.93 10.44
CA PHE A 290 17.33 32.32 10.32
C PHE A 290 18.23 33.00 9.28
N GLU A 291 17.86 34.18 8.78
CA GLU A 291 18.60 34.95 7.77
C GLU A 291 19.02 34.09 6.56
N VAL A 292 18.12 33.21 6.12
CA VAL A 292 18.41 32.25 5.05
C VAL A 292 18.66 33.00 3.74
N PRO A 293 19.83 32.81 3.10
CA PRO A 293 20.12 33.47 1.84
C PRO A 293 19.11 33.10 0.75
N LYS A 294 18.75 34.06 -0.12
CA LYS A 294 17.76 33.84 -1.20
C LYS A 294 18.03 32.62 -2.07
N HIS A 295 19.30 32.31 -2.34
CA HIS A 295 19.70 31.17 -3.16
C HIS A 295 19.59 29.80 -2.45
N LEU A 296 19.38 29.82 -1.12
CA LEU A 296 19.10 28.66 -0.26
C LEU A 296 17.65 28.63 0.23
N HIS A 297 16.80 29.55 -0.25
CA HIS A 297 15.41 29.61 0.18
C HIS A 297 14.63 28.39 -0.37
N PRO A 298 13.97 27.56 0.46
CA PRO A 298 13.26 26.37 -0.01
C PRO A 298 12.15 26.68 -1.02
N LEU A 299 11.48 27.83 -0.84
CA LEU A 299 10.41 28.32 -1.71
C LEU A 299 10.90 29.09 -2.93
N ALA A 300 12.22 29.17 -3.18
CA ALA A 300 12.77 29.89 -4.33
C ALA A 300 12.16 29.43 -5.67
N PHE A 301 11.79 28.16 -5.75
CA PHE A 301 11.12 27.58 -6.92
C PHE A 301 10.01 26.60 -6.50
N PRO A 302 8.93 26.46 -7.29
CA PRO A 302 7.97 25.38 -7.12
C PRO A 302 8.66 24.01 -7.26
N PRO A 303 8.29 22.97 -6.48
CA PRO A 303 8.93 21.66 -6.54
C PRO A 303 8.94 21.00 -7.93
N GLU A 304 7.90 21.24 -8.72
CA GLU A 304 7.72 20.68 -10.06
C GLU A 304 8.44 21.48 -11.17
N LYS A 305 9.04 22.64 -10.85
CA LYS A 305 9.76 23.44 -11.83
C LYS A 305 10.95 22.66 -12.41
N ILE A 306 11.06 22.62 -13.73
CA ILE A 306 12.09 21.88 -14.45
C ILE A 306 13.25 22.79 -14.83
N PHE A 307 14.47 22.27 -14.76
CA PHE A 307 15.69 22.96 -15.13
C PHE A 307 16.59 22.11 -16.03
N SER A 308 17.21 22.75 -17.02
CA SER A 308 18.28 22.19 -17.86
C SER A 308 19.68 22.37 -17.25
N HIS A 309 19.80 23.30 -16.30
CA HIS A 309 21.02 23.61 -15.55
C HIS A 309 20.71 23.64 -14.06
N ASP A 310 21.66 23.23 -13.24
CA ASP A 310 21.52 23.30 -11.79
C ASP A 310 21.43 24.79 -11.34
N PRO A 311 20.31 25.26 -10.79
CA PRO A 311 20.18 26.66 -10.37
C PRO A 311 21.07 27.02 -9.17
N PHE A 312 21.54 26.02 -8.41
CA PHE A 312 22.41 26.20 -7.26
C PHE A 312 23.89 26.26 -7.67
N THR A 313 24.34 25.36 -8.56
CA THR A 313 25.75 25.31 -9.00
C THR A 313 26.01 26.01 -10.34
N ARG A 314 24.97 26.37 -11.08
CA ARG A 314 24.97 26.89 -12.46
C ARG A 314 25.58 25.95 -13.51
N LYS A 315 25.86 24.69 -13.14
CA LYS A 315 26.44 23.70 -14.05
C LYS A 315 25.35 23.03 -14.90
N PRO A 316 25.62 22.74 -16.17
CA PRO A 316 24.71 21.95 -16.99
C PRO A 316 24.57 20.53 -16.41
N HIS A 317 23.40 19.95 -16.55
CA HIS A 317 23.20 18.55 -16.20
C HIS A 317 23.85 17.61 -17.24
N PRO A 318 24.20 16.36 -16.86
CA PRO A 318 24.79 15.40 -17.79
C PRO A 318 23.90 15.17 -19.02
N ILE A 319 24.50 14.89 -20.16
CA ILE A 319 23.78 14.60 -21.41
C ILE A 319 23.05 13.26 -21.28
N ASN A 320 21.85 13.19 -21.85
CA ASN A 320 21.13 11.94 -22.02
C ASN A 320 21.76 11.14 -23.18
N PRO A 321 22.35 9.96 -22.92
CA PRO A 321 23.04 9.19 -23.96
C PRO A 321 22.12 8.70 -25.09
N ARG A 322 20.80 8.71 -24.89
CA ARG A 322 19.82 8.31 -25.92
C ARG A 322 19.38 9.47 -26.83
N THR A 323 19.35 10.70 -26.32
CA THR A 323 18.81 11.86 -27.08
C THR A 323 19.88 12.87 -27.47
N GLY A 324 21.05 12.85 -26.83
CA GLY A 324 22.10 13.86 -27.05
C GLY A 324 21.81 15.21 -26.39
N GLU A 325 20.67 15.36 -25.72
CA GLU A 325 20.26 16.60 -25.06
C GLU A 325 20.66 16.61 -23.57
N PRO A 326 20.86 17.79 -22.94
CA PRO A 326 21.02 17.89 -21.49
C PRO A 326 19.85 17.24 -20.76
N ARG A 327 20.13 16.47 -19.70
CA ARG A 327 19.07 15.94 -18.84
C ARG A 327 18.36 17.08 -18.13
N GLU A 328 17.05 17.00 -18.06
CA GLU A 328 16.26 17.91 -17.25
C GLU A 328 16.02 17.34 -15.85
N LYS A 329 16.00 18.20 -14.83
CA LYS A 329 15.66 17.81 -13.46
C LYS A 329 14.62 18.75 -12.86
N LYS A 330 13.74 18.19 -12.03
CA LYS A 330 12.78 18.95 -11.22
C LYS A 330 13.49 19.60 -10.03
N TRP A 331 13.02 20.75 -9.58
CA TRP A 331 13.55 21.44 -8.40
C TRP A 331 13.62 20.54 -7.19
N ARG A 332 12.57 19.76 -6.93
CA ARG A 332 12.56 18.76 -5.85
C ARG A 332 13.76 17.82 -5.90
N SER A 333 14.09 17.28 -7.08
CA SER A 333 15.22 16.37 -7.26
C SER A 333 16.57 17.06 -7.07
N ILE A 334 16.66 18.34 -7.42
CA ILE A 334 17.86 19.17 -7.22
C ILE A 334 18.02 19.52 -5.74
N TRP A 335 16.94 19.96 -5.07
CA TRP A 335 16.92 20.33 -3.67
C TRP A 335 17.39 19.19 -2.78
N MET A 336 16.92 17.96 -3.04
CA MET A 336 17.22 16.77 -2.25
C MET A 336 18.69 16.32 -2.31
N ASP A 337 19.52 16.98 -3.12
CA ASP A 337 20.97 16.81 -3.18
C ASP A 337 21.67 17.91 -2.33
N ARG A 338 22.69 18.56 -2.88
CA ARG A 338 23.54 19.55 -2.19
C ARG A 338 22.82 20.77 -1.57
N PRO A 339 21.77 21.37 -2.17
CA PRO A 339 21.12 22.55 -1.60
C PRO A 339 20.55 22.31 -0.20
N ARG A 340 19.87 21.18 0.02
CA ARG A 340 19.29 20.82 1.33
C ARG A 340 20.34 20.67 2.42
N ASP A 341 21.49 20.09 2.11
CA ASP A 341 22.58 19.93 3.08
C ASP A 341 23.25 21.26 3.41
N THR A 342 23.41 22.13 2.41
CA THR A 342 23.92 23.49 2.60
C THR A 342 22.96 24.31 3.47
N PHE A 343 21.66 24.24 3.16
CA PHE A 343 20.59 24.83 3.97
C PHE A 343 20.62 24.34 5.42
N ARG A 344 20.69 23.02 5.64
CA ARG A 344 20.78 22.44 7.00
C ARG A 344 22.02 22.87 7.75
N THR A 345 23.14 23.03 7.05
CA THR A 345 24.38 23.53 7.65
C THR A 345 24.22 24.98 8.09
N HIS A 346 23.67 25.83 7.21
CA HIS A 346 23.34 27.23 7.52
C HIS A 346 22.50 27.32 8.81
N LEU A 347 21.41 26.55 8.89
CA LEU A 347 20.54 26.55 10.07
C LEU A 347 21.25 26.17 11.38
N ARG A 348 22.25 25.28 11.34
CA ARG A 348 23.02 24.90 12.54
C ARG A 348 24.00 25.98 12.96
N VAL A 349 24.62 26.65 12.00
CA VAL A 349 25.58 27.74 12.27
C VAL A 349 24.83 28.92 12.89
N THR A 350 23.74 29.36 12.27
CA THR A 350 22.94 30.49 12.78
C THR A 350 22.30 30.19 14.14
N GLU A 351 21.91 28.93 14.43
CA GLU A 351 21.42 28.57 15.76
C GLU A 351 22.52 28.62 16.83
N ALA A 352 23.76 28.28 16.48
CA ALA A 352 24.89 28.31 17.42
C ALA A 352 25.41 29.73 17.71
N GLU A 353 25.09 30.69 16.85
CA GLU A 353 25.44 32.11 17.00
C GLU A 353 24.41 32.90 17.83
N ARG A 354 23.28 32.27 18.19
CA ARG A 354 22.22 32.79 19.05
C ARG A 354 22.31 32.22 20.45
#